data_AF-A0A6B2BZ35-F1
#
_entry.id   AF-A0A6B2BZ35-F1
#
_cell.length_a   1.000
_cell.length_b   1.000
_cell.length_c   1.000
_cell.angle_alpha   90.00
_cell.angle_beta   90.00
_cell.angle_gamma   90.00
#
_symmetry.space_group_name_H-M   'P 1'
#
loop_
_entity.id
_entity.type
_entity.pdbx_description
1 polymer ?
#
loop_
_entity_poly.entity_id
_entity_poly.type
_entity_poly.pdbx_seq_one_letter_code
_entity_poly.pdbx_strand_id
1 'polypeptide(L)'
;MCPKEKDSRNNNNKRWGNKFIDKRNWKSYNEELVIRGEFLLPIDMFENWYEELDKMNEGKKGRPYEFPESFIKIQAVWHQWVDYRGLEGIARSLEKLRLIPYHDDYTTIWQRVHDMRPEIRLP
;
A
#
# COMPACT_ATOMS: atom_id res chain seq x y z
N MET A 1 -9.76 19.57 -64.19
CA MET A 1 -8.44 19.36 -63.56
C MET A 1 -8.48 20.00 -62.18
N CYS A 2 -8.15 19.35 -61.06
CA CYS A 2 -7.34 18.15 -60.88
C CYS A 2 -8.00 17.14 -59.91
N PRO A 3 -7.83 15.81 -60.13
CA PRO A 3 -8.12 14.81 -59.12
C PRO A 3 -7.26 15.09 -57.88
N LYS A 4 -7.84 15.03 -56.68
CA LYS A 4 -7.02 15.06 -55.46
C LYS A 4 -6.14 13.82 -55.47
N GLU A 5 -4.85 14.06 -55.64
CA GLU A 5 -3.77 13.10 -55.63
C GLU A 5 -3.90 12.22 -54.38
N LYS A 6 -3.97 10.90 -54.58
CA LYS A 6 -3.85 9.95 -53.46
C LYS A 6 -2.44 10.14 -52.90
N ASP A 7 -2.36 10.82 -51.77
CA ASP A 7 -1.14 11.05 -51.03
C ASP A 7 -0.53 9.67 -50.70
N SER A 8 0.47 9.27 -51.49
CA SER A 8 1.18 8.01 -51.35
C SER A 8 2.19 8.16 -50.21
N ARG A 9 1.70 8.39 -48.99
CA ARG A 9 2.54 8.30 -47.79
C ARG A 9 2.83 6.83 -47.55
N ASN A 10 3.88 6.38 -48.23
CA ASN A 10 4.53 5.11 -47.99
C ASN A 10 4.89 5.04 -46.51
N ASN A 11 4.10 4.30 -45.74
CA ASN A 11 4.25 4.17 -44.30
C ASN A 11 5.43 3.23 -44.01
N ASN A 12 6.63 3.65 -44.41
CA ASN A 12 7.88 3.00 -44.09
C ASN A 12 8.25 3.29 -42.63
N ASN A 13 7.36 2.92 -41.69
CA ASN A 13 7.63 2.91 -40.26
C ASN A 13 8.53 1.72 -39.93
N LYS A 14 9.71 1.65 -40.56
CA LYS A 14 10.77 0.74 -40.12
C LYS A 14 11.30 1.28 -38.79
N ARG A 15 10.82 0.69 -37.69
CA ARG A 15 11.37 0.90 -36.35
C ARG A 15 12.88 0.69 -36.40
N TRP A 16 13.65 1.73 -36.09
CA TRP A 16 15.10 1.62 -35.96
C TRP A 16 15.46 0.76 -34.72
N GLY A 17 16.41 -0.16 -34.89
CA GLY A 17 16.86 -1.08 -33.85
C GLY A 17 16.19 -2.47 -33.88
N ASN A 18 16.80 -3.44 -33.19
CA ASN A 18 16.26 -4.79 -33.08
C ASN A 18 14.85 -4.75 -32.43
N LYS A 19 13.95 -5.63 -32.89
CA LYS A 19 12.64 -5.81 -32.25
C LYS A 19 12.87 -6.17 -30.78
N PHE A 20 12.34 -5.36 -29.87
CA PHE A 20 12.34 -5.68 -28.45
C PHE A 20 11.61 -7.02 -28.26
N ILE A 21 12.35 -8.00 -27.75
CA ILE A 21 11.78 -9.29 -27.35
C ILE A 21 11.62 -9.21 -25.84
N ASP A 22 10.37 -9.18 -25.39
CA ASP A 22 10.09 -9.27 -23.98
C ASP A 22 10.38 -10.69 -23.48
N LYS A 23 11.30 -10.80 -22.52
CA LYS A 23 11.69 -12.07 -21.90
C LYS A 23 11.01 -12.28 -20.54
N ARG A 24 10.17 -11.33 -20.09
CA ARG A 24 9.51 -11.42 -18.79
C ARG A 24 8.41 -12.47 -18.81
N ASN A 25 8.32 -13.23 -17.73
CA ASN A 25 7.12 -14.00 -17.45
C ASN A 25 6.05 -13.06 -16.88
N TRP A 26 5.23 -12.50 -17.78
CA TRP A 26 4.16 -11.58 -17.42
C TRP A 26 3.16 -12.18 -16.42
N LYS A 27 2.91 -13.49 -16.47
CA LYS A 27 2.00 -14.15 -15.53
C LYS A 27 2.53 -14.05 -14.10
N SER A 28 3.80 -14.41 -13.89
CA SER A 28 4.44 -14.33 -12.57
C SER A 28 4.58 -12.88 -12.08
N TYR A 29 5.03 -11.98 -12.97
CA TYR A 29 5.19 -10.57 -12.60
C TYR A 29 3.86 -9.91 -12.21
N ASN A 30 2.78 -10.21 -12.94
CA ASN A 30 1.46 -9.67 -12.61
C ASN A 30 0.96 -10.21 -11.26
N GLU A 31 1.23 -11.48 -10.95
CA GLU A 31 0.89 -12.06 -9.64
C GLU A 31 1.64 -11.35 -8.50
N GLU A 32 2.95 -11.11 -8.67
CA GLU A 32 3.74 -10.35 -7.70
C GLU A 32 3.20 -8.94 -7.48
N LEU A 33 2.65 -8.29 -8.52
CA LEU A 33 2.01 -6.99 -8.39
C LEU A 33 0.70 -7.06 -7.59
N VAL A 34 -0.10 -8.12 -7.77
CA VAL A 34 -1.32 -8.34 -6.99
C VAL A 34 -0.99 -8.55 -5.52
N ILE A 35 -0.05 -9.46 -5.24
CA ILE A 35 0.41 -9.76 -3.87
C ILE A 35 0.93 -8.49 -3.17
N ARG A 36 1.68 -7.64 -3.90
CA ARG A 36 2.13 -6.35 -3.36
C ARG A 36 0.97 -5.42 -3.01
N GLY A 37 -0.10 -5.42 -3.80
CA GLY A 37 -1.31 -4.66 -3.53
C GLY A 37 -2.04 -5.15 -2.27
N GLU A 38 -2.19 -6.47 -2.13
CA GLU A 38 -2.79 -7.10 -0.95
C GLU A 38 -1.98 -6.78 0.32
N PHE A 39 -0.65 -6.84 0.25
CA PHE A 39 0.23 -6.46 1.35
C PHE A 39 0.04 -5.02 1.84
N LEU A 40 -0.30 -4.08 0.94
CA LEU A 40 -0.54 -2.68 1.32
C LEU A 40 -1.89 -2.49 2.01
N LEU A 41 -2.83 -3.41 1.85
CA LEU A 41 -4.16 -3.35 2.43
C LEU A 41 -4.54 -4.71 3.07
N PRO A 42 -3.83 -5.14 4.13
CA PRO A 42 -4.09 -6.42 4.79
C PRO A 42 -5.32 -6.26 5.70
N ILE A 43 -6.51 -6.33 5.10
CA ILE A 43 -7.79 -6.10 5.80
C ILE A 43 -8.04 -7.19 6.85
N ASP A 44 -7.60 -8.41 6.58
CA ASP A 44 -7.65 -9.58 7.47
C ASP A 44 -6.95 -9.33 8.82
N MET A 45 -5.92 -8.49 8.83
CA MET A 45 -5.22 -8.08 10.06
C MET A 45 -6.16 -7.43 11.10
N PHE A 46 -7.21 -6.75 10.66
CA PHE A 46 -8.14 -6.08 11.56
C PHE A 46 -9.10 -7.04 12.28
N GLU A 47 -9.25 -8.27 11.80
CA GLU A 47 -10.12 -9.27 12.43
C GLU A 47 -9.64 -9.64 13.84
N ASN A 48 -8.32 -9.62 14.06
CA ASN A 48 -7.70 -9.99 15.34
C ASN A 48 -7.37 -8.79 16.23
N TRP A 49 -7.99 -7.63 15.98
CA TRP A 49 -7.69 -6.36 16.66
C TRP A 49 -7.65 -6.49 18.19
N TYR A 50 -8.71 -7.03 18.79
CA TYR A 50 -8.82 -7.14 20.26
C TYR A 50 -7.92 -8.23 20.82
N GLU A 51 -7.80 -9.37 20.13
CA GLU A 51 -6.93 -10.47 20.59
C GLU A 51 -5.45 -10.04 20.62
N GLU A 52 -5.01 -9.28 19.62
CA GLU A 52 -3.66 -8.73 19.58
C GLU A 52 -3.45 -7.71 20.71
N LEU A 53 -4.42 -6.81 20.94
CA LEU A 53 -4.36 -5.83 22.03
C LEU A 53 -4.29 -6.48 23.41
N ASP A 54 -5.10 -7.52 23.65
CA ASP A 54 -5.11 -8.24 24.92
C ASP A 54 -3.74 -8.88 25.17
N LYS A 55 -3.16 -9.53 24.16
CA LYS A 55 -1.81 -10.11 24.23
C LYS A 55 -0.74 -9.04 24.48
N MET A 56 -0.83 -7.88 23.81
CA MET A 56 0.12 -6.77 23.99
C MET A 56 0.06 -6.15 25.39
N ASN A 57 -1.12 -6.19 26.02
CA ASN A 57 -1.36 -5.63 27.33
C ASN A 57 -1.21 -6.64 28.46
N GLU A 58 -1.03 -7.93 28.15
CA GLU A 58 -0.85 -8.98 29.14
C GLU A 58 0.37 -8.69 30.04
N GLY A 59 0.13 -8.54 31.34
CA GLY A 59 1.17 -8.24 32.33
C GLY A 59 1.80 -6.85 32.22
N LYS A 60 1.31 -5.97 31.33
CA LYS A 60 1.84 -4.61 31.17
C LYS A 60 1.55 -3.76 32.41
N LYS A 61 2.60 -3.14 32.97
CA LYS A 61 2.48 -2.17 34.07
C LYS A 61 2.47 -0.75 33.50
N GLY A 62 1.43 0.03 33.81
CA GLY A 62 1.25 1.40 33.31
C GLY A 62 0.02 1.55 32.40
N ARG A 63 -0.03 2.61 31.59
CA ARG A 63 -1.13 2.82 30.63
C ARG A 63 -1.13 1.68 29.58
N PRO A 64 -2.25 1.01 29.33
CA PRO A 64 -2.36 -0.01 28.30
C PRO A 64 -2.22 0.60 26.90
N TYR A 65 -1.83 -0.22 25.94
CA TYR A 65 -1.93 0.09 24.53
C TYR A 65 -3.39 0.09 24.08
N GLU A 66 -3.73 1.04 23.22
CA GLU A 66 -5.07 1.18 22.62
C GLU A 66 -5.07 0.72 21.15
N PHE A 67 -3.90 0.62 20.50
CA PHE A 67 -3.80 0.23 19.09
C PHE A 67 -2.89 -1.00 18.92
N PRO A 68 -3.32 -2.01 18.14
CA PRO A 68 -2.51 -3.18 17.84
C PRO A 68 -1.19 -2.81 17.17
N GLU A 69 -0.14 -3.59 17.41
CA GLU A 69 1.17 -3.36 16.84
C GLU A 69 1.16 -3.54 15.31
N SER A 70 0.37 -4.49 14.82
CA SER A 70 0.13 -4.74 13.40
C SER A 70 -0.45 -3.49 12.69
N PHE A 71 -1.41 -2.82 13.31
CA PHE A 71 -1.98 -1.56 12.79
C PHE A 71 -0.94 -0.44 12.72
N ILE A 72 -0.12 -0.28 13.76
CA ILE A 72 0.95 0.72 13.75
C ILE A 72 2.00 0.40 12.68
N LYS A 73 2.33 -0.89 12.47
CA LYS A 73 3.28 -1.30 11.43
C LYS A 73 2.78 -0.99 10.03
N ILE A 74 1.50 -1.22 9.72
CA ILE A 74 0.98 -0.87 8.39
C ILE A 74 0.93 0.65 8.19
N GLN A 75 0.64 1.42 9.25
CA GLN A 75 0.74 2.88 9.19
C GLN A 75 2.16 3.35 8.92
N ALA A 76 3.18 2.69 9.49
CA ALA A 76 4.58 2.99 9.19
C ALA A 76 4.93 2.71 7.71
N VAL A 77 4.32 1.69 7.12
CA VAL A 77 4.44 1.42 5.68
C VAL A 77 3.74 2.52 4.87
N TRP A 78 2.49 2.85 5.19
CA TRP A 78 1.76 3.93 4.52
C TRP A 78 2.45 5.31 4.66
N HIS A 79 3.17 5.53 5.75
CA HIS A 79 3.90 6.78 5.99
C HIS A 79 4.94 7.09 4.90
N GLN A 80 5.38 6.08 4.14
CA GLN A 80 6.29 6.28 3.01
C GLN A 80 5.68 7.13 1.88
N TRP A 81 4.34 7.20 1.81
CA TRP A 81 3.62 7.95 0.78
C TRP A 81 2.73 9.06 1.32
N VAL A 82 2.42 9.05 2.62
CA VAL A 82 1.44 9.95 3.24
C VAL A 82 2.02 10.51 4.54
N ASP A 83 1.77 11.79 4.82
CA ASP A 83 2.17 12.39 6.09
C ASP A 83 1.32 11.87 7.27
N TYR A 84 1.74 12.16 8.50
CA TYR A 84 1.02 11.71 9.70
C TYR A 84 -0.44 12.17 9.76
N ARG A 85 -0.76 13.33 9.16
CA ARG A 85 -2.14 13.82 9.12
C ARG A 85 -2.99 13.04 8.12
N GLY A 86 -2.41 12.65 6.99
CA GLY A 86 -3.07 11.77 6.05
C GLY A 86 -3.22 10.34 6.60
N LEU A 87 -2.28 9.84 7.42
CA LEU A 87 -2.45 8.57 8.15
C LEU A 87 -3.66 8.60 9.09
N GLU A 88 -3.83 9.69 9.85
CA GLU A 88 -5.03 9.92 10.66
C GLU A 88 -6.29 9.92 9.77
N GLY A 89 -6.22 10.52 8.58
CA GLY A 89 -7.30 10.49 7.59
C GLY A 89 -7.65 9.08 7.10
N ILE A 90 -6.64 8.25 6.84
CA ILE A 90 -6.81 6.84 6.47
C ILE A 90 -7.48 6.09 7.62
N ALA A 91 -6.96 6.21 8.85
CA ALA A 91 -7.52 5.56 10.03
C ALA A 91 -9.00 5.93 10.25
N ARG A 92 -9.36 7.22 10.13
CA ARG A 92 -10.75 7.69 10.17
C ARG A 92 -11.62 7.08 9.08
N SER A 93 -11.07 6.88 7.88
CA SER A 93 -11.81 6.22 6.79
C SER A 93 -12.06 4.75 7.07
N LEU A 94 -11.08 4.03 7.62
CA LEU A 94 -11.21 2.62 8.00
C LEU A 94 -12.26 2.43 9.10
N GLU A 95 -12.30 3.30 10.11
CA GLU A 95 -13.33 3.29 11.14
C GLU A 95 -14.72 3.55 10.54
N LYS A 96 -14.86 4.54 9.65
CA LYS A 96 -16.13 4.83 8.96
C LYS A 96 -16.64 3.64 8.15
N LEU A 97 -15.73 2.87 7.55
CA LEU A 97 -16.03 1.64 6.83
C LEU A 97 -16.27 0.44 7.77
N ARG A 98 -16.11 0.63 9.09
CA ARG A 98 -16.22 -0.41 10.13
C ARG A 98 -15.22 -1.56 9.95
N LEU A 99 -14.07 -1.27 9.35
CA LEU A 99 -12.97 -2.22 9.23
C LEU A 99 -12.14 -2.26 10.51
N ILE A 100 -12.05 -1.14 11.22
CA ILE A 100 -11.43 -1.04 12.55
C ILE A 100 -12.45 -0.45 13.54
N PRO A 101 -12.33 -0.72 14.84
CA PRO A 101 -13.33 -0.27 15.82
C PRO A 101 -13.25 1.24 16.13
N TYR A 102 -12.05 1.82 16.06
CA TYR A 102 -11.79 3.25 16.29
C TYR A 102 -10.45 3.65 15.64
N HIS A 103 -10.27 4.94 15.35
CA HIS A 103 -9.03 5.50 14.80
C HIS A 103 -8.11 6.09 15.86
N ASP A 104 -6.82 6.14 15.55
CA ASP A 104 -5.82 6.91 16.30
C ASP A 104 -5.69 8.34 15.78
N ASP A 105 -5.19 9.23 16.64
CA ASP A 105 -4.90 10.61 16.27
C ASP A 105 -3.46 10.78 15.75
N TYR A 106 -3.20 11.93 15.12
CA TYR A 106 -1.87 12.31 14.64
C TYR A 106 -0.77 12.10 15.69
N THR A 107 -1.03 12.46 16.95
CA THR A 107 -0.02 12.43 18.00
C THR A 107 0.36 10.99 18.35
N THR A 108 -0.63 10.11 18.45
CA THR A 108 -0.45 8.68 18.69
C THR A 108 0.35 8.04 17.56
N ILE A 109 -0.02 8.33 16.31
CA ILE A 109 0.70 7.82 15.13
C ILE A 109 2.14 8.31 15.16
N TRP A 110 2.37 9.61 15.32
CA TRP A 110 3.72 10.18 15.34
C TRP A 110 4.59 9.55 16.42
N GLN A 111 4.08 9.44 17.66
CA GLN A 111 4.82 8.86 18.78
C GLN A 111 5.23 7.41 18.55
N ARG A 112 4.39 6.62 17.86
CA ARG A 112 4.68 5.20 17.65
C ARG A 112 5.47 4.95 16.37
N VAL A 113 5.23 5.70 15.31
CA VAL A 113 5.79 5.45 13.97
C VAL A 113 7.13 6.17 13.75
N HIS A 114 7.40 7.32 14.36
CA HIS A 114 8.56 8.17 14.01
C HIS A 114 9.91 7.45 14.11
N ASP A 115 10.08 6.58 15.11
CA ASP A 115 11.30 5.81 15.33
C ASP A 115 11.29 4.43 14.64
N MET A 116 10.18 4.05 14.01
CA MET A 116 10.09 2.77 13.32
C MET A 116 10.82 2.81 11.99
N ARG A 117 11.63 1.78 11.76
CA ARG A 117 12.15 1.43 10.44
C ARG A 117 11.41 0.20 9.96
N PRO A 118 10.40 0.33 9.08
CA PRO A 118 9.69 -0.84 8.57
C PRO A 118 10.66 -1.67 7.72
N GLU A 119 11.02 -2.86 8.21
CA GLU A 119 11.69 -3.87 7.39
C GLU A 119 10.66 -4.49 6.46
N ILE A 120 10.52 -3.93 5.26
CA ILE A 120 9.62 -4.48 4.24
C ILE A 120 10.29 -5.69 3.60
N ARG A 121 9.89 -6.88 4.05
CA ARG A 121 10.13 -8.12 3.29
C ARG A 121 8.90 -8.36 2.44
N LEU A 122 9.03 -8.08 1.14
CA LEU A 122 8.03 -8.54 0.19
C LEU A 122 8.04 -10.07 0.20
N PRO A 123 6.88 -10.73 0.23
CA PRO A 123 6.78 -12.19 0.09
C PRO A 123 7.38 -12.68 -1.23
#